data_AF-A0A161YLV7-F1
#
_entry.id   AF-A0A161YLV7-F1
#
_cell.length_a   1.000
_cell.length_b   1.000
_cell.length_c   1.000
_cell.angle_alpha   90.00
_cell.angle_beta   90.00
_cell.angle_gamma   90.00
#
_symmetry.space_group_name_H-M   'P 1'
#
loop_
_entity.id
_entity.type
_entity.pdbx_description
1 polymer ?
#
loop_
_entity_poly.entity_id
_entity_poly.type
_entity_poly.pdbx_seq_one_letter_code
_entity_poly.pdbx_strand_id
1 'polypeptide(L)'
;MGEWKPLTTIEDSSGERRVVICCKDALYRHHAEMWMLAADEDEGCYGDGFWMETSVSGYFSTIEDCQREARLTVDWLRSQPEWET
;
A
#
# COMPACT_ATOMS: atom_id res chain seq x y z
N MET A 1 6.63 -22.86 0.08
CA MET A 1 5.84 -21.80 -0.59
C MET A 1 6.46 -20.47 -0.20
N GLY A 2 6.81 -19.60 -1.16
CA GLY A 2 7.40 -18.30 -0.85
C GLY A 2 6.42 -17.36 -0.15
N GLU A 3 6.94 -16.43 0.64
CA GLU A 3 6.17 -15.35 1.27
C GLU A 3 6.18 -14.11 0.37
N TRP A 4 5.14 -13.29 0.46
CA TRP A 4 5.14 -11.96 -0.16
C TRP A 4 6.09 -11.06 0.61
N LYS A 5 7.06 -10.46 -0.09
CA LYS A 5 8.05 -9.56 0.51
C LYS A 5 7.85 -8.15 0.01
N PRO A 6 7.81 -7.14 0.89
CA PRO A 6 7.76 -5.74 0.48
C PRO A 6 9.05 -5.39 -0.29
N LEU A 7 8.90 -4.71 -1.42
CA LEU A 7 9.98 -4.19 -2.25
C LEU A 7 10.11 -2.68 -2.12
N THR A 8 8.98 -1.98 -2.14
CA THR A 8 8.93 -0.52 -1.98
C THR A 8 7.61 -0.10 -1.34
N THR A 9 7.65 1.03 -0.65
CA THR A 9 6.50 1.65 -0.02
C THR A 9 6.42 3.09 -0.51
N ILE A 10 5.23 3.49 -0.95
CA ILE A 10 4.92 4.88 -1.31
C ILE A 10 3.98 5.42 -0.24
N GLU A 11 4.38 6.46 0.46
CA GLU A 11 3.59 7.07 1.53
C GLU A 11 3.07 8.43 1.08
N ASP A 12 1.92 8.84 1.62
CA ASP A 12 1.46 10.22 1.46
C ASP A 12 2.20 11.15 2.43
N SER A 13 1.98 12.46 2.28
CA SER A 13 2.65 13.47 3.11
C SER A 13 2.19 13.46 4.57
N SER A 14 1.03 12.86 4.87
CA SER A 14 0.53 12.73 6.23
C SER A 14 1.16 11.55 6.98
N GLY A 15 1.65 10.54 6.24
CA GLY A 15 2.10 9.28 6.81
C GLY A 15 0.93 8.37 7.24
N GLU A 16 -0.32 8.71 6.90
CA GLU A 16 -1.51 7.93 7.24
C GLU A 16 -1.96 7.03 6.09
N ARG A 17 -1.37 7.17 4.90
CA ARG A 17 -1.68 6.32 3.75
C ARG A 17 -0.42 5.83 3.10
N ARG A 18 -0.45 4.56 2.69
CA ARG A 18 0.66 3.97 1.96
C ARG A 18 0.22 2.96 0.93
N VAL A 19 1.04 2.78 -0.09
CA VAL A 19 0.97 1.65 -1.02
C VAL A 19 2.23 0.81 -0.82
N VAL A 20 2.06 -0.44 -0.42
CA VAL A 20 3.15 -1.41 -0.28
C VAL A 20 3.17 -2.28 -1.53
N ILE A 21 4.27 -2.24 -2.29
CA ILE A 21 4.48 -3.11 -3.45
C ILE A 21 5.27 -4.32 -2.99
N CYS A 22 4.70 -5.50 -3.21
CA CYS A 22 5.25 -6.77 -2.77
C CYS A 22 5.64 -7.65 -3.97
N CYS A 23 6.60 -8.55 -3.76
CA CYS A 23 6.97 -9.58 -4.74
C CYS A 23 6.99 -10.97 -4.11
N LYS A 24 6.58 -11.96 -4.92
CA LYS A 24 6.66 -13.39 -4.62
C LYS A 24 6.87 -14.15 -5.92
N ASP A 25 7.94 -14.92 -6.02
CA ASP A 25 8.20 -15.82 -7.17
C ASP A 25 8.05 -15.12 -8.54
N ALA A 26 8.59 -13.89 -8.65
CA ALA A 26 8.50 -12.99 -9.81
C ALA A 26 7.09 -12.47 -10.18
N LEU A 27 6.11 -12.65 -9.29
CA LEU A 27 4.84 -11.95 -9.33
C LEU A 27 4.88 -10.73 -8.41
N TYR A 28 4.28 -9.65 -8.86
CA TYR A 28 4.18 -8.38 -8.15
C TYR A 28 2.71 -8.08 -7.83
N ARG A 29 2.44 -7.46 -6.69
CA ARG A 29 1.13 -6.90 -6.33
C ARG A 29 1.33 -5.69 -5.43
N HIS A 30 0.33 -4.83 -5.36
CA HIS A 30 0.32 -3.74 -4.39
C HIS A 30 -0.84 -3.89 -3.41
N HIS A 31 -0.62 -3.33 -2.21
CA HIS A 31 -1.58 -3.22 -1.13
C HIS A 31 -1.71 -1.74 -0.79
N ALA A 32 -2.91 -1.19 -0.89
CA ALA A 32 -3.18 0.18 -0.43
C ALA A 32 -3.70 0.12 1.00
N GLU A 33 -3.02 0.82 1.90
CA GLU A 33 -3.28 0.78 3.33
C GLU A 33 -3.52 2.18 3.88
N MET A 34 -4.32 2.23 4.95
CA MET A 34 -4.61 3.44 5.71
C MET A 34 -4.36 3.19 7.19
N TRP A 35 -3.72 4.13 7.87
CA TRP A 35 -3.57 4.10 9.31
C TRP A 35 -4.92 4.44 9.96
N MET A 36 -5.33 3.58 10.87
CA MET A 36 -6.56 3.75 11.64
C MET A 36 -6.18 3.85 13.11
N LEU A 37 -6.56 4.95 13.74
CA LEU A 37 -6.42 5.10 15.19
C LEU A 37 -7.27 4.02 15.88
N ALA A 38 -6.71 3.44 16.94
CA ALA A 38 -7.49 2.59 17.81
C ALA A 38 -8.59 3.42 18.49
N ALA A 39 -9.79 2.85 18.65
CA ALA A 39 -10.77 3.44 19.54
C ALA A 39 -10.26 3.31 21.00
N ASP A 40 -10.66 4.22 21.89
CA ASP A 40 -10.25 4.21 23.30
C ASP A 40 -10.47 2.84 23.98
N GLU A 41 -11.52 2.12 23.57
CA GLU A 41 -11.86 0.78 24.09
C GLU A 41 -10.94 -0.35 23.59
N ASP A 42 -10.19 -0.11 22.52
CA ASP A 42 -9.33 -1.07 21.83
C ASP A 42 -7.81 -0.73 21.93
N GLU A 43 -7.44 0.36 22.61
CA GLU A 43 -6.03 0.78 22.80
C GLU A 43 -5.17 -0.34 23.42
N GLY A 44 -5.74 -1.18 24.28
CA GLY A 44 -5.05 -2.32 24.88
C GLY A 44 -4.67 -3.42 23.88
N CYS A 45 -5.34 -3.50 22.74
CA CYS A 45 -5.12 -4.50 21.69
C CYS A 45 -4.27 -3.98 20.53
N TYR A 46 -4.48 -2.71 20.13
CA TYR A 46 -3.83 -2.14 18.94
C TYR A 46 -2.85 -1.00 19.24
N GLY A 47 -2.66 -0.62 20.51
CA GLY A 47 -1.82 0.53 20.87
C GLY A 47 -2.36 1.81 20.24
N ASP A 48 -1.48 2.54 19.55
CA ASP A 48 -1.83 3.81 18.90
C ASP A 48 -2.71 3.64 17.64
N GLY A 49 -2.80 2.42 17.09
CA GLY A 49 -3.57 2.14 15.88
C GLY A 49 -3.02 0.98 15.06
N PHE A 50 -3.56 0.82 13.86
CA PHE A 50 -3.16 -0.26 12.94
C PHE A 50 -3.27 0.16 11.48
N TRP A 51 -2.50 -0.52 10.63
CA TRP A 51 -2.63 -0.41 9.17
C TRP A 51 -3.78 -1.30 8.70
N MET A 52 -4.77 -0.69 8.07
CA MET A 52 -5.91 -1.35 7.47
C MET A 52 -5.70 -1.46 5.95
N GLU A 53 -5.78 -2.67 5.39
CA GLU A 53 -5.81 -2.86 3.94
C GLU A 53 -7.14 -2.35 3.37
N THR A 54 -7.05 -1.32 2.52
CA THR A 54 -8.20 -0.70 1.87
C THR A 54 -8.44 -1.26 0.47
N SER A 55 -7.37 -1.69 -0.21
CA SER A 55 -7.46 -2.39 -1.49
C SER A 55 -6.21 -3.23 -1.74
N VAL A 56 -6.38 -4.20 -2.64
CA VAL A 56 -5.32 -5.07 -3.12
C VAL A 56 -5.47 -5.25 -4.63
N SER A 57 -4.36 -5.21 -5.33
CA SER A 57 -4.35 -5.44 -6.78
C SER A 57 -4.44 -6.91 -7.16
N GLY A 58 -4.58 -7.16 -8.47
CA GLY A 58 -4.21 -8.44 -9.07
C GLY A 58 -2.69 -8.68 -9.04
N TYR A 59 -2.25 -9.69 -9.80
CA TYR A 59 -0.84 -10.01 -9.97
C TYR A 59 -0.31 -9.45 -11.29
N PHE A 60 0.93 -8.98 -11.25
CA PHE A 60 1.66 -8.46 -12.41
C PHE A 60 2.96 -9.22 -12.60
N SER A 61 3.41 -9.32 -13.85
CA SER A 61 4.69 -9.96 -14.20
C SER A 61 5.89 -9.01 -14.11
N THR A 62 5.66 -7.71 -13.96
CA THR A 62 6.69 -6.67 -13.83
C THR A 62 6.36 -5.73 -12.68
N ILE A 63 7.38 -5.10 -12.10
CA ILE A 63 7.18 -4.11 -11.04
C ILE A 63 6.60 -2.81 -11.61
N GLU A 64 6.96 -2.47 -12.84
CA GLU A 64 6.51 -1.26 -13.53
C GLU A 64 5.01 -1.30 -13.81
N ASP A 65 4.48 -2.44 -14.25
CA ASP A 65 3.03 -2.60 -14.43
C ASP A 65 2.27 -2.50 -13.12
N CYS A 66 2.81 -3.06 -12.05
CA CYS A 66 2.23 -2.98 -10.71
C CYS A 66 2.21 -1.54 -10.19
N GLN A 67 3.33 -0.82 -10.32
CA GLN A 67 3.44 0.60 -9.96
C GLN A 67 2.48 1.47 -10.78
N ARG A 68 2.38 1.21 -12.09
CA ARG A 68 1.47 1.94 -12.97
C ARG A 68 0.02 1.70 -12.58
N GLU A 69 -0.37 0.46 -12.28
CA GLU A 69 -1.74 0.17 -11.84
C GLU A 69 -2.04 0.89 -10.52
N ALA A 70 -1.15 0.81 -9.53
CA ALA A 70 -1.33 1.49 -8.25
C ALA A 70 -1.61 2.99 -8.42
N ARG A 71 -0.89 3.65 -9.34
CA ARG A 71 -1.07 5.07 -9.66
C ARG A 71 -2.42 5.38 -10.31
N LEU A 72 -3.00 4.44 -11.06
CA LEU A 72 -4.28 4.62 -11.75
C LEU A 72 -5.47 4.32 -10.83
N THR A 73 -5.32 3.38 -9.90
CA THR A 73 -6.42 2.82 -9.11
C THR A 73 -6.48 3.34 -7.67
N VAL A 74 -5.36 3.77 -7.09
CA VAL A 74 -5.33 4.31 -5.73
C VAL A 74 -5.57 5.82 -5.78
N ASP A 75 -6.77 6.24 -5.37
CA ASP A 75 -7.27 7.61 -5.59
C ASP A 75 -6.36 8.72 -5.06
N TRP A 76 -5.80 8.55 -3.87
CA TRP A 76 -4.91 9.56 -3.28
C TRP A 76 -3.54 9.62 -3.98
N LEU A 77 -3.04 8.48 -4.46
CA LEU A 77 -1.77 8.40 -5.18
C LEU A 77 -1.91 9.01 -6.58
N ARG A 78 -3.07 8.82 -7.23
CA ARG A 78 -3.40 9.45 -8.52
C ARG A 78 -3.35 10.98 -8.46
N SER A 79 -3.61 11.56 -7.30
CA SER A 79 -3.64 13.02 -7.11
C SER A 79 -2.28 13.66 -6.82
N GLN A 80 -1.19 12.89 -6.71
CA GLN A 80 0.14 13.43 -6.41
C GLN A 80 0.80 14.04 -7.67
N PRO A 81 1.19 15.33 -7.63
CA PRO A 81 1.71 16.06 -8.80
C PRO A 81 3.16 15.74 -9.19
N GLU A 82 3.90 14.99 -8.37
CA GLU A 82 5.36 14.82 -8.49
C GLU A 82 5.83 13.70 -9.44
N TRP A 83 4.95 13.25 -10.35
CA TRP A 83 5.24 12.08 -11.20
C TRP A 83 4.92 12.24 -12.70
N GLU A 84 4.67 13.47 -13.18
CA GLU A 84 4.48 13.78 -14.61
C GLU A 84 5.79 14.06 -15.38
N THR A 85 6.94 13.47 -14.97
CA THR A 85 8.24 13.67 -15.66
C THR A 85 8.84 12.40 -16.20
#